data_AF-A0A485L7U7-F1
#
_entry.id   AF-A0A485L7U7-F1
#
_cell.length_a   1.000
_cell.length_b   1.000
_cell.length_c   1.000
_cell.angle_alpha   90.00
_cell.angle_beta   90.00
_cell.angle_gamma   90.00
#
_symmetry.space_group_name_H-M   'P 1'
#
loop_
_entity.id
_entity.type
_entity.pdbx_description
1 polymer ?
#
loop_
_entity_poly.entity_id
_entity_poly.type
_entity_poly.pdbx_seq_one_letter_code
_entity_poly.pdbx_strand_id
1 'polypeptide(L)'
;MMAYIESLPMSYAKYGPLDIGGVGNYELAVQGPNNSTALRMYYLDTHRDGDVSPEQIKYAKQLAASHKGENVPALMFFHIPIPEYKEGPVLQGERNEGWVSASQSGVFDAMVQMGDVKASFCGHNHLDDFCSKKGNISLCISGSSGYGWAYGKPTFSRTARVIEWTKDAAQESINTWLYLHNSGESADHLAVYKK
;
A
#
# COMPACT_ATOMS: atom_id res chain seq x y z
N MET A 1 -19.98 0.71 -11.76
CA MET A 1 -18.65 0.08 -11.89
C MET A 1 -18.33 -0.80 -10.68
N MET A 2 -18.25 -0.26 -9.45
CA MET A 2 -17.91 -1.09 -8.28
C MET A 2 -18.86 -2.26 -8.01
N ALA A 3 -20.18 -2.06 -8.09
CA ALA A 3 -21.13 -3.16 -7.91
C ALA A 3 -20.88 -4.35 -8.87
N TYR A 4 -20.39 -4.08 -10.09
CA TYR A 4 -19.98 -5.12 -11.01
C TYR A 4 -18.67 -5.79 -10.56
N ILE A 5 -17.65 -5.01 -10.17
CA ILE A 5 -16.35 -5.53 -9.71
C ILE A 5 -16.53 -6.41 -8.46
N GLU A 6 -17.38 -6.01 -7.52
CA GLU A 6 -17.69 -6.81 -6.32
C GLU A 6 -18.39 -8.13 -6.66
N SER A 7 -19.20 -8.15 -7.71
CA SER A 7 -19.93 -9.34 -8.14
C SER A 7 -19.05 -10.38 -8.85
N LEU A 8 -17.81 -10.02 -9.22
CA LEU A 8 -16.92 -10.91 -9.95
C LEU A 8 -16.45 -12.07 -9.05
N PRO A 9 -16.37 -13.31 -9.58
CA PRO A 9 -15.80 -14.43 -8.85
C PRO A 9 -14.40 -14.11 -8.31
N MET A 10 -14.11 -14.52 -7.07
CA MET A 10 -12.83 -14.28 -6.39
C MET A 10 -12.49 -12.82 -6.11
N SER A 11 -13.42 -11.88 -6.36
CA SER A 11 -13.22 -10.49 -6.01
C SER A 11 -13.31 -10.29 -4.50
N TYR A 12 -12.31 -9.62 -3.95
CA TYR A 12 -12.33 -9.10 -2.58
C TYR A 12 -12.53 -7.59 -2.55
N ALA A 13 -12.77 -6.97 -3.71
CA ALA A 13 -13.05 -5.56 -3.79
C ALA A 13 -14.33 -5.23 -3.02
N LYS A 14 -14.37 -4.06 -2.39
CA LYS A 14 -15.55 -3.53 -1.70
C LYS A 14 -15.64 -2.03 -1.95
N TYR A 15 -16.85 -1.50 -1.99
CA TYR A 15 -17.13 -0.08 -2.09
C TYR A 15 -16.71 0.61 -0.79
N GLY A 16 -17.00 -0.02 0.34
CA GLY A 16 -16.88 0.60 1.66
C GLY A 16 -18.11 1.44 2.01
N PRO A 17 -18.04 2.24 3.09
CA PRO A 17 -19.12 3.12 3.50
C PRO A 17 -19.45 4.18 2.44
N LEU A 18 -20.74 4.49 2.27
CA LEU A 18 -21.23 5.42 1.23
C LEU A 18 -21.14 6.90 1.63
N ASP A 19 -20.94 7.17 2.91
CA ASP A 19 -21.13 8.49 3.54
C ASP A 19 -19.83 9.12 4.05
N ILE A 20 -18.68 8.49 3.80
CA ILE A 20 -17.37 8.99 4.23
C ILE A 20 -16.59 9.70 3.13
N GLY A 21 -17.08 9.69 1.89
CA GLY A 21 -16.33 10.18 0.72
C GLY A 21 -15.38 9.13 0.14
N GLY A 22 -15.20 9.19 -1.19
CA GLY A 22 -14.44 8.19 -1.93
C GLY A 22 -15.11 6.82 -2.03
N VAL A 23 -14.42 5.89 -2.69
CA VAL A 23 -14.86 4.54 -2.99
C VAL A 23 -13.67 3.59 -2.89
N GLY A 24 -13.84 2.44 -2.24
CA GLY A 24 -12.74 1.51 -2.01
C GLY A 24 -12.08 1.66 -0.64
N ASN A 25 -12.80 2.22 0.34
CA ASN A 25 -12.34 2.34 1.72
C ASN A 25 -12.79 1.12 2.54
N TYR A 26 -11.90 0.16 2.78
CA TYR A 26 -12.25 -1.08 3.49
C TYR A 26 -11.00 -1.81 4.02
N GLU A 27 -11.24 -2.87 4.78
CA GLU A 27 -10.18 -3.81 5.17
C GLU A 27 -10.40 -5.22 4.61
N LEU A 28 -9.29 -5.92 4.49
CA LEU A 28 -9.22 -7.36 4.29
C LEU A 28 -8.30 -7.97 5.35
N ALA A 29 -8.63 -9.20 5.72
CA ALA A 29 -7.88 -9.99 6.69
C ALA A 29 -7.44 -11.29 6.04
N VAL A 30 -6.13 -11.55 6.07
CA VAL A 30 -5.57 -12.85 5.72
C VAL A 30 -5.73 -13.75 6.94
N GLN A 31 -6.47 -14.84 6.77
CA GLN A 31 -6.70 -15.82 7.83
C GLN A 31 -5.51 -16.77 7.91
N GLY A 32 -4.99 -16.96 9.12
CA GLY A 32 -4.06 -18.02 9.47
C GLY A 32 -4.79 -19.28 9.95
N PRO A 33 -4.06 -20.24 10.54
CA PRO A 33 -4.64 -21.43 11.14
C PRO A 33 -5.71 -21.07 12.19
N ASN A 34 -6.74 -21.91 12.29
CA ASN A 34 -7.84 -21.78 13.26
C ASN A 34 -8.65 -20.48 13.16
N ASN A 35 -8.79 -19.90 11.96
CA ASN A 35 -9.52 -18.63 11.73
C ASN A 35 -8.96 -17.45 12.54
N SER A 36 -7.67 -17.47 12.85
CA SER A 36 -6.99 -16.31 13.44
C SER A 36 -6.60 -15.33 12.34
N THR A 37 -6.77 -14.03 12.56
CA THR A 37 -6.23 -13.03 11.63
C THR A 37 -4.71 -13.01 11.73
N ALA A 38 -4.02 -13.12 10.61
CA ALA A 38 -2.57 -13.22 10.59
C ALA A 38 -1.89 -12.03 9.91
N LEU A 39 -2.56 -11.36 8.97
CA LEU A 39 -2.15 -10.10 8.35
C LEU A 39 -3.40 -9.29 7.99
N ARG A 40 -3.34 -7.96 8.15
CA ARG A 40 -4.40 -7.03 7.72
C ARG A 40 -3.97 -6.19 6.53
N MET A 41 -4.94 -5.81 5.71
CA MET A 41 -4.76 -4.89 4.58
C MET A 41 -5.86 -3.83 4.66
N TYR A 42 -5.46 -2.57 4.77
CA TYR A 42 -6.34 -1.41 4.70
C TYR A 42 -6.25 -0.79 3.32
N TYR A 43 -7.40 -0.48 2.73
CA TYR A 43 -7.52 0.19 1.44
C TYR A 43 -8.13 1.57 1.67
N LEU A 44 -7.51 2.58 1.07
CA LEU A 44 -7.89 3.98 1.20
C LEU A 44 -7.98 4.63 -0.18
N ASP A 45 -9.09 5.33 -0.44
CA ASP A 45 -9.27 6.09 -1.67
C ASP A 45 -8.60 7.47 -1.56
N THR A 46 -7.70 7.78 -2.49
CA THR A 46 -6.98 9.06 -2.58
C THR A 46 -7.59 10.00 -3.62
N HIS A 47 -8.80 9.67 -4.10
CA HIS A 47 -9.58 10.40 -5.09
C HIS A 47 -8.73 10.72 -6.33
N ARG A 48 -8.91 11.93 -6.88
CA ARG A 48 -8.25 12.40 -8.10
C ARG A 48 -6.88 13.03 -7.83
N ASP A 49 -6.76 13.76 -6.73
CA ASP A 49 -5.65 14.69 -6.47
C ASP A 49 -4.90 14.37 -5.15
N GLY A 50 -5.10 13.19 -4.58
CA GLY A 50 -4.52 12.78 -3.31
C GLY A 50 -5.30 13.28 -2.09
N ASP A 51 -6.47 13.88 -2.29
CA ASP A 51 -7.33 14.36 -1.21
C ASP A 51 -8.08 13.19 -0.58
N VAL A 52 -7.93 13.05 0.74
CA VAL A 52 -8.61 12.05 1.56
C VAL A 52 -9.46 12.79 2.58
N SER A 53 -10.75 12.45 2.68
CA SER A 53 -11.63 13.13 3.62
C SER A 53 -11.27 12.83 5.08
N PRO A 54 -11.57 13.74 6.02
CA PRO A 54 -11.47 13.45 7.45
C PRO A 54 -12.26 12.20 7.88
N GLU A 55 -13.41 11.94 7.25
CA GLU A 55 -14.26 10.78 7.51
C GLU A 55 -13.62 9.47 7.06
N GLN A 56 -12.90 9.45 5.93
CA GLN A 56 -12.10 8.30 5.50
C GLN A 56 -10.99 7.99 6.51
N ILE A 57 -10.27 9.03 6.97
CA ILE A 57 -9.23 8.88 8.00
C ILE A 57 -9.81 8.37 9.31
N LYS A 58 -10.95 8.93 9.74
CA LYS A 58 -11.67 8.48 10.93
C LYS A 58 -12.07 7.01 10.80
N TYR A 59 -12.61 6.60 9.66
CA TYR A 59 -13.03 5.22 9.41
C TYR A 59 -11.84 4.25 9.46
N ALA A 60 -10.73 4.56 8.79
CA ALA A 60 -9.51 3.73 8.83
C ALA A 60 -8.99 3.54 10.26
N LYS A 61 -8.98 4.61 11.06
CA LYS A 61 -8.60 4.54 12.48
C LYS A 61 -9.58 3.73 13.32
N GLN A 62 -10.88 3.79 13.02
CA GLN A 62 -11.90 2.98 13.71
C GLN A 62 -11.72 1.50 13.41
N LEU A 63 -11.40 1.12 12.17
CA LEU A 63 -11.07 -0.26 11.81
C LEU A 63 -9.88 -0.77 12.65
N ALA A 64 -8.74 -0.07 12.63
CA ALA A 64 -7.59 -0.45 13.44
C ALA A 64 -7.89 -0.51 14.94
N ALA A 65 -8.67 0.45 15.47
CA ALA A 65 -9.06 0.45 16.87
C ALA A 65 -9.94 -0.76 17.25
N SER A 66 -10.76 -1.27 16.31
CA SER A 66 -11.59 -2.46 16.55
C SER A 66 -10.77 -3.76 16.70
N HIS A 67 -9.53 -3.75 16.23
CA HIS A 67 -8.59 -4.88 16.27
C HIS A 67 -7.52 -4.73 17.34
N LYS A 68 -7.67 -3.75 18.23
CA LYS A 68 -6.69 -3.44 19.26
C LYS A 68 -6.50 -4.65 20.19
N GLY A 69 -5.25 -5.08 20.32
CA GLY A 69 -4.85 -6.22 21.17
C GLY A 69 -4.54 -7.50 20.42
N GLU A 70 -4.85 -7.59 19.12
CA GLU A 70 -4.56 -8.79 18.33
C GLU A 70 -3.08 -8.93 17.94
N ASN A 71 -2.28 -7.86 18.03
CA ASN A 71 -0.86 -7.83 17.67
C ASN A 71 -0.57 -8.35 16.24
N VAL A 72 -1.46 -8.03 15.31
CA VAL A 72 -1.35 -8.39 13.89
C VAL A 72 -0.79 -7.20 13.10
N PRO A 73 0.23 -7.40 12.25
CA PRO A 73 0.71 -6.33 11.37
C PRO A 73 -0.31 -6.02 10.27
N ALA A 74 -0.32 -4.77 9.81
CA ALA A 74 -1.14 -4.34 8.71
C ALA A 74 -0.32 -3.66 7.60
N LEU A 75 -0.84 -3.73 6.38
CA LEU A 75 -0.39 -2.98 5.22
C LEU A 75 -1.47 -1.98 4.82
N MET A 76 -1.09 -0.82 4.30
CA MET A 76 -2.04 0.15 3.75
C MET A 76 -1.81 0.35 2.26
N PHE A 77 -2.89 0.37 1.48
CA PHE A 77 -2.88 0.53 0.02
C PHE A 77 -3.71 1.73 -0.38
N PHE A 78 -3.16 2.55 -1.28
CA PHE A 78 -3.84 3.68 -1.91
C PHE A 78 -3.19 3.98 -3.27
N HIS A 79 -3.81 4.82 -4.10
CA HIS A 79 -3.32 5.05 -5.45
C HIS A 79 -2.25 6.16 -5.53
N ILE A 80 -2.56 7.36 -5.05
CA ILE A 80 -1.70 8.54 -5.16
C ILE A 80 -0.76 8.61 -3.95
N PRO A 81 0.55 8.78 -4.15
CA PRO A 81 1.50 8.83 -3.04
C PRO A 81 1.28 10.08 -2.18
N ILE A 82 1.26 9.90 -0.86
CA ILE A 82 1.11 10.99 0.11
C ILE A 82 2.41 11.80 0.23
N PRO A 83 2.38 13.07 0.69
CA PRO A 83 3.57 13.94 0.71
C PRO A 83 4.83 13.34 1.34
N GLU A 84 4.69 12.47 2.34
CA GLU A 84 5.79 11.85 3.08
C GLU A 84 6.66 10.90 2.24
N TYR A 85 6.14 10.40 1.12
CA TYR A 85 6.92 9.56 0.19
C TYR A 85 8.07 10.32 -0.48
N LYS A 86 7.99 11.66 -0.55
CA LYS A 86 9.09 12.51 -1.04
C LYS A 86 10.28 12.52 -0.08
N GLU A 87 10.04 12.23 1.19
CA GLU A 87 11.04 12.33 2.24
C GLU A 87 11.94 11.09 2.28
N GLY A 88 13.09 11.24 2.94
CA GLY A 88 14.02 10.17 3.23
C GLY A 88 14.83 9.66 2.03
N PRO A 89 15.87 8.87 2.31
CA PRO A 89 16.64 8.19 1.28
C PRO A 89 15.83 7.07 0.62
N VAL A 90 16.14 6.81 -0.65
CA VAL A 90 15.68 5.60 -1.34
C VAL A 90 16.43 4.40 -0.77
N LEU A 91 15.67 3.39 -0.34
CA LEU A 91 16.20 2.15 0.24
C LEU A 91 16.27 1.01 -0.78
N GLN A 92 15.43 1.07 -1.81
CA GLN A 92 15.33 0.12 -2.93
C GLN A 92 14.64 0.83 -4.09
N GLY A 93 14.95 0.44 -5.34
CA GLY A 93 14.33 0.97 -6.54
C GLY A 93 14.79 2.39 -6.88
N GLU A 94 14.01 3.09 -7.69
CA GLU A 94 14.42 4.38 -8.25
C GLU A 94 13.30 5.45 -8.22
N ARG A 95 13.75 6.71 -8.18
CA ARG A 95 12.92 7.93 -8.31
C ARG A 95 13.26 8.61 -9.63
N ASN A 96 12.40 8.46 -10.64
CA ASN A 96 12.65 8.85 -12.02
C ASN A 96 11.70 9.94 -12.54
N GLU A 97 10.72 10.35 -11.75
CA GLU A 97 9.79 11.41 -12.13
C GLU A 97 9.60 12.48 -11.04
N GLY A 98 8.99 13.59 -11.46
CA GLY A 98 8.71 14.72 -10.59
C GLY A 98 7.65 14.36 -9.54
N TRP A 99 7.66 15.09 -8.43
CA TRP A 99 6.70 14.87 -7.36
C TRP A 99 5.29 15.28 -7.77
N VAL A 100 4.31 14.43 -7.48
CA VAL A 100 2.89 14.75 -7.68
C VAL A 100 2.41 15.63 -6.54
N SER A 101 1.71 16.72 -6.86
CA SER A 101 1.14 17.62 -5.87
C SER A 101 -0.06 16.98 -5.16
N ALA A 102 0.20 16.04 -4.25
CA ALA A 102 -0.82 15.43 -3.40
C ALA A 102 -1.21 16.35 -2.24
N SER A 103 -2.51 16.41 -1.92
CA SER A 103 -3.01 17.05 -0.71
C SER A 103 -2.41 16.42 0.55
N GLN A 104 -2.09 17.24 1.55
CA GLN A 104 -1.70 16.76 2.88
C GLN A 104 -2.95 16.57 3.74
N SER A 105 -3.53 15.37 3.66
CA SER A 105 -4.77 15.03 4.40
C SER A 105 -4.54 14.32 5.74
N GLY A 106 -3.27 14.16 6.17
CA GLY A 106 -2.93 13.54 7.46
C GLY A 106 -2.93 12.00 7.46
N VAL A 107 -2.80 11.37 6.29
CA VAL A 107 -2.78 9.90 6.15
C VAL A 107 -1.62 9.28 6.93
N PHE A 108 -0.42 9.86 6.85
CA PHE A 108 0.75 9.33 7.55
C PHE A 108 0.55 9.34 9.07
N ASP A 109 0.08 10.45 9.63
CA ASP A 109 -0.21 10.57 11.05
C ASP A 109 -1.30 9.58 11.49
N ALA A 110 -2.28 9.31 10.63
CA ALA A 110 -3.29 8.28 10.87
C ALA A 110 -2.65 6.89 10.97
N MET A 111 -1.77 6.51 10.03
CA MET A 111 -1.04 5.24 10.08
C MET A 111 -0.21 5.11 11.36
N VAL A 112 0.47 6.18 11.77
CA VAL A 112 1.23 6.21 13.04
C VAL A 112 0.31 5.98 14.24
N GLN A 113 -0.86 6.62 14.27
CA GLN A 113 -1.83 6.47 15.36
C GLN A 113 -2.52 5.10 15.38
N MET A 114 -2.74 4.48 14.22
CA MET A 114 -3.26 3.11 14.11
C MET A 114 -2.27 2.10 14.72
N GLY A 115 -0.97 2.31 14.50
CA GLY A 115 0.12 1.56 15.16
C GLY A 115 0.33 0.12 14.66
N ASP A 116 -0.64 -0.46 13.96
CA ASP A 116 -0.57 -1.77 13.32
C ASP A 116 0.00 -1.71 11.89
N VAL A 117 -0.14 -0.58 11.19
CA VAL A 117 0.41 -0.37 9.83
C VAL A 117 1.93 -0.35 9.83
N LYS A 118 2.56 -1.26 9.08
CA LYS A 118 4.02 -1.41 8.99
C LYS A 118 4.62 -0.93 7.68
N ALA A 119 3.83 -1.00 6.60
CA ALA A 119 4.20 -0.45 5.32
C ALA A 119 2.96 0.02 4.55
N SER A 120 3.18 0.97 3.65
CA SER A 120 2.19 1.40 2.68
C SER A 120 2.69 1.24 1.25
N PHE A 121 1.77 0.94 0.35
CA PHE A 121 2.05 0.68 -1.06
C PHE A 121 1.10 1.49 -1.94
N CYS A 122 1.67 2.17 -2.94
CA CYS A 122 0.91 2.96 -3.90
C CYS A 122 1.49 2.89 -5.32
N GLY A 123 0.91 3.67 -6.22
CA GLY A 123 1.29 3.77 -7.63
C GLY A 123 1.29 5.22 -8.10
N HIS A 124 0.59 5.49 -9.21
CA HIS A 124 0.41 6.80 -9.84
C HIS A 124 1.65 7.37 -10.54
N ASN A 125 2.81 7.36 -9.88
CA ASN A 125 4.09 7.72 -10.48
C ASN A 125 4.68 6.51 -11.21
N HIS A 126 4.50 6.43 -12.53
CA HIS A 126 4.67 5.18 -13.28
C HIS A 126 6.13 4.76 -13.55
N LEU A 127 7.08 5.68 -13.43
CA LEU A 127 8.53 5.48 -13.56
C LEU A 127 9.21 5.42 -12.18
N ASP A 128 8.47 5.66 -11.11
CA ASP A 128 8.96 5.51 -9.73
C ASP A 128 8.59 4.12 -9.23
N ASP A 129 9.58 3.40 -8.69
CA ASP A 129 9.37 2.07 -8.13
C ASP A 129 10.13 1.88 -6.82
N PHE A 130 10.35 2.98 -6.09
CA PHE A 130 11.20 2.97 -4.91
C PHE A 130 10.46 2.62 -3.60
N CYS A 131 11.21 2.23 -2.59
CA CYS A 131 10.80 2.29 -1.18
C CYS A 131 11.66 3.30 -0.41
N SER A 132 11.03 4.04 0.50
CA SER A 132 11.69 4.83 1.54
C SER A 132 11.11 4.46 2.92
N LYS A 133 11.59 5.11 3.98
CA LYS A 133 11.12 4.89 5.34
C LYS A 133 11.02 6.19 6.11
N LYS A 134 9.90 6.39 6.81
CA LYS A 134 9.69 7.49 7.75
C LYS A 134 9.26 6.92 9.10
N GLY A 135 10.05 7.18 10.13
CA GLY A 135 9.89 6.54 11.44
C GLY A 135 9.94 5.00 11.30
N ASN A 136 8.87 4.33 11.74
CA ASN A 136 8.76 2.88 11.70
C ASN A 136 7.92 2.35 10.52
N ILE A 137 7.49 3.20 9.60
CA ILE A 137 6.63 2.83 8.47
C ILE A 137 7.41 2.94 7.17
N SER A 138 7.40 1.85 6.39
CA SER A 138 7.97 1.83 5.04
C SER A 138 6.96 2.37 4.01
N LEU A 139 7.43 3.19 3.08
CA LEU A 139 6.60 3.87 2.08
C LEU A 139 7.09 3.45 0.69
N CYS A 140 6.30 2.67 -0.04
CA CYS A 140 6.73 2.01 -1.28
C CYS A 140 5.84 2.37 -2.46
N ILE A 141 6.45 2.82 -3.57
CA ILE A 141 5.80 2.93 -4.87
C ILE A 141 6.09 1.65 -5.65
N SER A 142 5.08 1.15 -6.35
CA SER A 142 5.11 -0.18 -6.99
C SER A 142 5.56 -0.18 -8.44
N GLY A 143 5.78 0.99 -9.04
CA GLY A 143 6.01 1.15 -10.46
C GLY A 143 4.77 0.89 -11.32
N SER A 144 4.99 0.49 -12.58
CA SER A 144 3.93 0.35 -13.57
C SER A 144 4.06 -0.92 -14.41
N SER A 145 2.97 -1.69 -14.45
CA SER A 145 2.78 -2.85 -15.32
C SER A 145 2.00 -2.53 -16.60
N GLY A 146 1.50 -1.30 -16.74
CA GLY A 146 0.66 -0.86 -17.84
C GLY A 146 1.41 -0.67 -19.17
N TYR A 147 0.64 -0.66 -20.27
CA TYR A 147 1.14 -0.39 -21.62
C TYR A 147 0.63 0.94 -22.15
N GLY A 148 1.44 1.61 -22.97
CA GLY A 148 1.10 2.86 -23.63
C GLY A 148 1.91 4.04 -23.09
N TRP A 149 1.80 5.18 -23.77
CA TRP A 149 2.60 6.38 -23.50
C TRP A 149 2.41 6.93 -22.08
N ALA A 150 1.22 6.72 -21.49
CA ALA A 150 0.91 7.19 -20.14
C ALA A 150 1.57 6.35 -19.02
N TYR A 151 2.00 5.11 -19.31
CA TYR A 151 2.34 4.11 -18.28
C TYR A 151 3.81 3.72 -18.26
N GLY A 152 4.64 4.31 -19.10
CA GLY A 152 6.06 4.03 -19.12
C GLY A 152 6.79 4.67 -20.29
N LYS A 153 8.08 4.36 -20.40
CA LYS A 153 8.96 4.78 -21.49
C LYS A 153 9.61 3.55 -22.13
N PRO A 154 9.98 3.60 -23.42
CA PRO A 154 10.66 2.47 -24.07
C PRO A 154 11.94 2.01 -23.36
N THR A 155 12.61 2.92 -22.64
CA THR A 155 13.86 2.68 -21.90
C THR A 155 13.65 2.17 -20.47
N PHE A 156 12.40 2.04 -20.01
CA PHE A 156 12.08 1.59 -18.66
C PHE A 156 11.44 0.20 -18.71
N SER A 157 11.94 -0.70 -17.86
CA SER A 157 11.27 -1.98 -17.66
C SER A 157 9.91 -1.74 -17.03
N ARG A 158 8.95 -2.62 -17.32
CA ARG A 158 7.66 -2.60 -16.64
C ARG A 158 7.89 -3.32 -15.33
N THR A 159 7.40 -2.73 -14.25
CA THR A 159 7.70 -3.21 -12.92
C THR A 159 6.42 -3.55 -12.18
N ALA A 160 6.53 -4.57 -11.34
CA ALA A 160 5.54 -4.90 -10.34
C ALA A 160 6.28 -5.09 -9.03
N ARG A 161 5.65 -4.68 -7.92
CA ARG A 161 6.23 -4.88 -6.60
C ARG A 161 5.68 -6.16 -5.99
N VAL A 162 6.58 -7.07 -5.66
CA VAL A 162 6.24 -8.29 -4.94
C VAL A 162 6.25 -7.98 -3.45
N ILE A 163 5.23 -8.46 -2.74
CA ILE A 163 5.13 -8.36 -1.28
C ILE A 163 5.05 -9.79 -0.77
N GLU A 164 6.06 -10.19 -0.02
CA GLU A 164 6.13 -11.50 0.60
C GLU A 164 5.97 -11.34 2.11
N TRP A 165 5.04 -12.09 2.67
CA TRP A 165 4.85 -12.18 4.11
C TRP A 165 5.19 -13.59 4.57
N THR A 166 6.13 -13.67 5.51
CA THR A 166 6.62 -14.92 6.09
C THR A 166 6.33 -14.91 7.57
N LYS A 167 5.59 -15.93 8.03
CA LYS A 167 5.22 -16.11 9.44
C LYS A 167 5.38 -17.57 9.85
N ASP A 168 6.20 -17.79 10.86
CA ASP A 168 6.35 -19.06 11.56
C ASP A 168 6.41 -18.84 13.09
N ALA A 169 6.73 -19.89 13.86
CA ALA A 169 6.78 -19.80 15.32
C ALA A 169 7.93 -18.92 15.86
N ALA A 170 8.96 -18.66 15.06
CA ALA A 170 10.18 -17.96 15.43
C ALA A 170 10.31 -16.56 14.80
N GLN A 171 9.69 -16.32 13.65
CA GLN A 171 9.81 -15.05 12.92
C GLN A 171 8.50 -14.61 12.26
N GLU A 172 8.35 -13.30 12.14
CA GLU A 172 7.33 -12.65 11.33
C GLU A 172 8.00 -11.50 10.57
N SER A 173 7.98 -11.56 9.24
CA SER A 173 8.58 -10.53 8.39
C SER A 173 7.74 -10.28 7.15
N ILE A 174 7.84 -9.05 6.65
CA ILE A 174 7.31 -8.67 5.33
C ILE A 174 8.48 -8.13 4.53
N ASN A 175 8.78 -8.80 3.42
CA ASN A 175 9.80 -8.42 2.47
C ASN A 175 9.15 -7.93 1.17
N THR A 176 9.88 -7.10 0.42
CA THR A 176 9.44 -6.64 -0.89
C THR A 176 10.61 -6.52 -1.84
N TRP A 177 10.34 -6.73 -3.12
CA TRP A 177 11.30 -6.57 -4.21
C TRP A 177 10.56 -6.18 -5.50
N LEU A 178 11.33 -5.86 -6.52
CA LEU A 178 10.79 -5.53 -7.84
C LEU A 178 10.82 -6.77 -8.72
N TYR A 179 9.72 -7.04 -9.39
CA TYR A 179 9.68 -7.86 -10.59
C TYR A 179 9.79 -6.94 -11.81
N LEU A 180 10.76 -7.22 -12.67
CA LEU A 180 11.06 -6.50 -13.90
C LEU A 180 10.65 -7.36 -15.09
N HIS A 181 9.74 -6.85 -15.93
CA HIS A 181 9.31 -7.55 -17.14
C HIS A 181 10.51 -7.90 -18.02
N ASN A 182 10.64 -9.19 -18.37
CA ASN A 182 11.73 -9.81 -19.15
C ASN A 182 13.09 -9.91 -18.44
N SER A 183 13.24 -9.35 -17.24
CA SER A 183 14.49 -9.43 -16.46
C SER A 183 14.34 -10.25 -15.18
N GLY A 184 13.11 -10.58 -14.76
CA GLY A 184 12.85 -11.36 -13.55
C GLY A 184 12.84 -10.50 -12.30
N GLU A 185 13.11 -11.10 -11.15
CA GLU A 185 13.14 -10.40 -9.86
C GLU A 185 14.46 -9.66 -9.62
N SER A 186 14.38 -8.53 -8.92
CA SER A 186 15.55 -7.80 -8.44
C SER A 186 16.24 -8.60 -7.33
N ALA A 187 17.57 -8.56 -7.29
CA ALA A 187 18.35 -9.34 -6.33
C ALA A 187 18.21 -8.83 -4.88
N ASP A 188 17.76 -7.59 -4.70
CA ASP A 188 17.60 -6.94 -3.42
C ASP A 188 16.18 -7.18 -2.87
N HIS A 189 16.08 -7.91 -1.76
CA HIS A 189 14.82 -8.07 -1.02
C HIS A 189 14.85 -7.17 0.21
N LEU A 190 14.00 -6.14 0.22
CA LEU A 190 13.92 -5.18 1.31
C LEU A 190 12.93 -5.65 2.38
N ALA A 191 13.41 -5.81 3.62
CA ALA A 191 12.54 -6.05 4.76
C ALA A 191 11.82 -4.75 5.17
N VAL A 192 10.52 -4.65 4.89
CA VAL A 192 9.68 -3.50 5.28
C VAL A 192 9.10 -3.66 6.68
N TYR A 193 9.07 -4.89 7.19
CA TYR A 193 8.69 -5.23 8.56
C TYR A 193 9.45 -6.48 9.03
N LYS A 194 9.91 -6.46 10.28
CA LYS A 194 10.46 -7.61 10.97
C LYS A 194 10.10 -7.52 12.46
N LYS A 195 9.61 -8.62 13.01
CA LYS A 195 9.32 -8.78 14.44
C LYS A 195 10.47 -9.44 15.18
#